data_AF-A0A8R1IJN2-F1
#
_entry.id   AF-A0A8R1IJN2-F1
#
_cell.length_a   1.000
_cell.length_b   1.000
_cell.length_c   1.000
_cell.angle_alpha   90.00
_cell.angle_beta   90.00
_cell.angle_gamma   90.00
#
_symmetry.space_group_name_H-M   'P 1'
#
loop_
_entity.id
_entity.type
_entity.pdbx_description
1 polymer ?
#
loop_
_entity_poly.entity_id
_entity_poly.type
_entity_poly.pdbx_seq_one_letter_code
_entity_poly.pdbx_strand_id
1 'polypeptide(L)' 'MVLEVLFGESNCTKTEHKAWKITPAECPLRKNGKRALYNLEIWKSSGDIKVQKVRDVKPHEKIVINS' A
#
# COMPACT_ATOMS: atom_id res chain seq x y z
N MET A 1 -2.73 -15.85 6.22
CA MET A 1 -1.32 -15.46 5.89
C MET A 1 -1.20 -13.98 6.20
N VAL A 2 -0.12 -13.55 6.84
CA VAL A 2 0.12 -12.13 7.12
C VAL A 2 1.29 -11.65 6.25
N LEU A 3 1.09 -10.55 5.53
CA LEU A 3 2.11 -9.91 4.69
C LEU A 3 2.38 -8.50 5.23
N GLU A 4 3.65 -8.16 5.44
CA GLU A 4 4.06 -6.79 5.74
C GLU A 4 4.34 -6.06 4.42
N VAL A 5 3.63 -4.96 4.17
CA VAL A 5 3.67 -4.25 2.89
C VAL A 5 3.82 -2.75 3.10
N LEU A 6 4.75 -2.15 2.37
CA LEU A 6 4.96 -0.71 2.32
C LEU A 6 4.05 -0.08 1.27
N PHE A 7 3.11 0.76 1.73
CA PHE A 7 2.26 1.57 0.86
C PHE A 7 2.85 2.98 0.68
N GLY A 8 2.69 3.53 -0.52
CA GLY A 8 3.07 4.90 -0.84
C GLY A 8 1.91 5.67 -1.47
N GLU A 9 1.81 6.96 -1.17
CA GLU A 9 0.89 7.88 -1.82
C GLU A 9 1.22 7.99 -3.31
N SER A 10 0.23 7.72 -4.16
CA SER A 10 0.30 7.92 -5.60
C SER A 10 -0.18 9.31 -6.00
N ASN A 11 0.05 9.69 -7.26
CA ASN A 11 -0.49 10.94 -7.81
C ASN A 11 -1.97 10.84 -8.22
N CYS A 12 -2.58 9.66 -8.13
CA CYS A 12 -3.99 9.47 -8.53
C CYS A 12 -4.97 9.95 -7.46
N THR A 13 -6.05 10.57 -7.90
CA THR A 13 -7.19 10.90 -7.05
C THR A 13 -8.24 9.78 -7.07
N LYS A 14 -9.00 9.64 -5.99
CA LYS A 14 -10.04 8.59 -5.86
C LYS A 14 -11.19 8.75 -6.85
N THR A 15 -11.35 9.92 -7.46
CA THR A 15 -12.49 10.27 -8.32
C THR A 15 -12.20 10.13 -9.81
N GLU A 16 -10.92 10.12 -10.22
CA GLU A 16 -10.54 10.07 -11.63
C GLU A 16 -10.56 8.65 -12.22
N HIS A 17 -10.40 7.62 -11.40
CA HIS A 17 -10.25 6.23 -11.88
C HIS A 17 -11.28 5.29 -11.25
N LYS A 18 -11.88 4.43 -12.08
CA LYS A 18 -12.65 3.27 -11.56
C LYS A 18 -11.66 2.36 -10.83
N ALA A 19 -12.01 1.91 -9.62
CA ALA A 19 -11.11 1.16 -8.74
C ALA A 19 -10.42 -0.05 -9.41
N TRP A 20 -11.12 -0.73 -10.33
CA TRP A 20 -10.62 -1.91 -11.06
C TRP A 20 -9.67 -1.58 -12.23
N LYS A 21 -9.52 -0.31 -12.59
CA LYS A 21 -8.58 0.14 -13.63
C LYS A 21 -7.28 0.70 -13.05
N ILE A 22 -7.20 0.93 -11.75
CA ILE A 22 -6.03 1.50 -11.11
C ILE A 22 -4.90 0.48 -11.14
N THR A 23 -3.85 0.77 -11.91
CA THR A 23 -2.60 0.00 -11.91
C THR A 23 -1.45 0.83 -11.36
N PRO A 24 -0.38 0.21 -10.82
CA PRO A 24 0.80 0.94 -10.35
C PRO A 24 1.48 1.79 -11.46
N ALA A 25 1.33 1.39 -12.73
CA ALA A 25 1.87 2.12 -13.87
C ALA A 25 1.08 3.41 -14.15
N GLU A 26 -0.24 3.38 -13.99
CA GLU A 26 -1.10 4.56 -14.16
C GLU A 26 -1.04 5.51 -12.97
N CYS A 27 -0.71 4.99 -11.78
CA CYS A 27 -0.67 5.75 -10.53
C CYS A 27 0.74 5.73 -9.93
N PRO A 28 1.69 6.45 -10.55
CA PRO A 28 3.05 6.51 -10.04
C PRO A 28 3.09 7.12 -8.63
N LEU A 29 4.06 6.67 -7.84
CA LEU A 29 4.30 7.18 -6.50
C LEU A 29 4.73 8.65 -6.54
N ARG A 30 4.21 9.42 -5.59
CA ARG A 30 4.60 10.81 -5.39
C ARG A 30 5.99 10.86 -4.74
N LYS A 31 6.93 11.60 -5.33
CA LYS A 31 8.36 11.64 -4.94
C LYS A 31 8.59 11.92 -3.43
N ASN A 32 7.74 12.75 -2.83
CA ASN A 32 7.75 13.07 -1.39
C ASN A 32 6.38 12.77 -0.74
N GLY A 33 5.66 11.80 -1.28
CA GLY A 33 4.36 11.38 -0.77
C GLY A 33 4.46 10.71 0.59
N LYS A 34 3.31 10.60 1.27
CA LYS A 34 3.21 9.82 2.51
C LYS A 34 3.50 8.35 2.22
N ARG A 35 4.17 7.69 3.17
CA ARG A 35 4.43 6.25 3.13
C ARG A 35 4.05 5.65 4.47
N ALA A 36 3.53 4.44 4.47
CA ALA A 36 3.17 3.74 5.69
C ALA A 36 3.28 2.23 5.51
N LEU A 37 3.66 1.56 6.59
CA LEU A 37 3.79 0.12 6.66
C LEU A 37 2.49 -0.49 7.17
N TYR A 38 2.02 -1.54 6.53
CA TYR A 38 0.77 -2.23 6.85
C TYR A 38 0.98 -3.73 6.95
N ASN A 39 0.24 -4.36 7.85
CA ASN A 39 0.05 -5.80 7.89
C ASN A 39 -1.26 -6.14 7.19
N LEU A 40 -1.16 -7.02 6.19
CA LEU A 40 -2.26 -7.57 5.42
C LEU A 40 -2.48 -9.01 5.83
N GLU A 41 -3.60 -9.29 6.49
CA GLU A 41 -4.02 -10.65 6.77
C GLU A 41 -5.05 -11.09 5.74
N ILE A 42 -4.69 -12.11 4.94
CA ILE A 42 -5.54 -12.65 3.87
C ILE A 42 -6.13 -13.99 4.33
N TRP A 43 -7.47 -14.06 4.39
CA TRP A 43 -8.21 -15.28 4.71
C TRP A 43 -8.65 -15.99 3.43
N LYS A 44 -7.92 -17.06 3.05
CA LYS A 44 -8.16 -17.79 1.78
C LYS A 44 -9.56 -18.40 1.66
N SER A 45 -10.20 -18.73 2.79
CA SER A 45 -11.51 -19.38 2.80
C SER A 45 -12.66 -18.41 2.47
N SER A 46 -12.58 -17.15 2.89
CA SER A 46 -13.61 -16.14 2.64
C SER A 46 -13.23 -15.10 1.58
N GLY A 47 -11.94 -15.01 1.24
CA GLY A 47 -11.42 -13.95 0.38
C GLY A 47 -11.29 -12.59 1.07
N ASP A 48 -11.58 -12.52 2.36
CA ASP A 48 -11.47 -11.29 3.13
C ASP A 48 -10.01 -10.90 3.34
N ILE A 49 -9.80 -9.58 3.42
CA ILE A 49 -8.50 -8.97 3.68
C ILE A 49 -8.66 -8.02 4.86
N LYS A 50 -7.93 -8.31 5.94
CA LYS A 50 -7.80 -7.39 7.07
C LYS A 50 -6.53 -6.57 6.91
N VAL A 51 -6.68 -5.25 7.02
CA VAL A 51 -5.59 -4.28 6.86
C VAL A 51 -5.35 -3.59 8.20
N GLN A 52 -4.13 -3.65 8.72
CA GLN A 52 -3.74 -2.96 9.94
C GLN A 52 -2.53 -2.06 9.70
N LYS A 53 -2.65 -0.77 10.00
CA LYS A 53 -1.53 0.16 9.92
C LYS A 53 -0.54 -0.13 11.05
N VAL A 54 0.72 -0.34 10.70
CA VAL A 54 1.81 -0.51 11.66
C VAL A 54 2.36 0.86 12.06
N ARG A 55 2.82 1.65 11.06
CA ARG A 55 3.37 2.99 11.29
C ARG A 55 3.47 3.81 10.01
N ASP A 56 3.60 5.13 10.16
CA ASP A 56 4.08 6.00 9.09
C ASP A 56 5.59 5.84 8.87
N VAL A 57 6.04 6.10 7.65
CA VAL A 57 7.42 5.93 7.20
C VAL A 57 7.89 7.23 6.57
N LYS A 58 9.09 7.69 6.95
CA LYS A 58 9.62 8.94 6.37
C LYS A 58 10.00 8.72 4.89
N PRO A 59 9.85 9.72 4.00
CA PRO A 59 10.06 9.54 2.55
C PRO A 59 11.40 8.93 2.15
N HIS A 60 12.45 9.12 2.96
CA HIS A 60 13.83 8.68 2.70
C HIS A 60 14.29 7.52 3.60
N GLU A 61 13.40 6.95 4.40
CA GLU A 61 13.73 5.83 5.26
C GLU A 61 13.93 4.57 4.42
N LYS A 62 15.07 3.88 4.62
CA LYS A 62 15.29 2.55 4.02
C LYS A 62 14.58 1.51 4.88
N ILE A 63 13.61 0.82 4.31
CA ILE A 63 12.94 -0.30 4.98
C ILE A 63 13.55 -1.60 4.45
N VAL A 64 14.04 -2.43 5.36
CA VAL A 64 14.39 -3.81 5.08
C VAL A 64 13.14 -4.63 5.37
N ILE A 65 12.50 -5.12 4.32
CA ILE A 65 11.35 -6.04 4.47
C ILE A 65 11.96 -7.44 4.58
N ASN A 66 11.95 -8.02 5.79
CA ASN A 66 12.38 -9.40 5.98
C ASN A 66 11.31 -10.30 5.35
N SER A 67 11.68 -10.92 4.23
CA SER A 67 10.83 -11.81 3.43
C SER A 67 10.91 -13.24 3.95
#